data_AF-A0A8J6ADF1-F1
#
_entry.id   AF-A0A8J6ADF1-F1
#
_cell.length_a   1.000
_cell.length_b   1.000
_cell.length_c   1.000
_cell.angle_alpha   90.00
_cell.angle_beta   90.00
_cell.angle_gamma   90.00
#
_symmetry.space_group_name_H-M   'P 1'
#
loop_
_entity.id
_entity.type
_entity.pdbx_description
1 polymer ?
#
loop_
_entity_poly.entity_id
_entity_poly.type
_entity_poly.pdbx_seq_one_letter_code
_entity_poly.pdbx_strand_id
1 'polypeptide(L)'
;VLNWVQGQGPEGIIDNPNYQGEWIHSEIDNPKYKLDTTICHYYNISVLDLSLWQVKSGSIFDNFLFTNDEEFAKEVGNKTWEIR
;
A
#
# COMPACT_ATOMS: atom_id res chain seq x y z
N VAL A 1 42.05 -9.29 -9.52
CA VAL A 1 42.64 -9.34 -10.87
C VAL A 1 41.71 -10.18 -11.74
N LEU A 2 40.72 -9.55 -12.36
CA LEU A 2 39.91 -10.13 -13.43
C LEU A 2 40.02 -9.14 -14.58
N ASN A 3 40.60 -9.59 -15.69
CA ASN A 3 40.95 -8.74 -16.82
C ASN A 3 39.68 -8.42 -17.62
N TRP A 4 39.33 -7.14 -17.68
CA TRP A 4 38.36 -6.60 -18.62
C TRP A 4 39.13 -6.23 -19.91
N VAL A 5 38.91 -6.96 -21.00
CA VAL A 5 39.33 -6.53 -22.35
C VAL A 5 38.10 -6.03 -23.08
N GLN A 6 38.26 -4.86 -23.69
CA GLN A 6 37.23 -3.99 -24.29
C GLN A 6 36.62 -4.54 -25.58
N GLY A 7 35.35 -4.23 -25.80
CA GLY A 7 34.74 -4.03 -27.12
C GLY A 7 33.92 -2.73 -27.09
N GLN A 8 34.19 -1.84 -28.04
CA GLN A 8 33.62 -0.48 -28.14
C GLN A 8 32.45 -0.44 -29.15
N GLY A 9 31.40 0.34 -28.85
CA GLY A 9 30.27 0.62 -29.75
C GLY A 9 29.01 -0.24 -29.52
N PRO A 10 27.81 0.20 -29.97
CA PRO A 10 26.54 -0.52 -29.75
C PRO A 10 26.46 -1.90 -30.43
N GLU A 11 27.45 -2.24 -31.26
CA GLU A 11 27.64 -3.56 -31.88
C GLU A 11 28.48 -4.53 -31.01
N GLY A 12 28.79 -4.15 -29.76
CA GLY A 12 29.68 -4.88 -28.84
C GLY A 12 29.01 -5.44 -27.58
N ILE A 13 27.68 -5.59 -27.55
CA ILE A 13 27.02 -6.32 -26.46
C ILE A 13 27.24 -7.81 -26.70
N ILE A 14 28.16 -8.40 -25.92
CA ILE A 14 28.32 -9.85 -25.86
C ILE A 14 27.29 -10.36 -24.86
N ASP A 15 26.26 -11.03 -25.36
CA ASP A 15 25.31 -11.74 -24.51
C ASP A 15 26.07 -12.75 -23.65
N ASN A 16 25.85 -12.69 -22.34
CA ASN A 16 26.45 -13.66 -21.44
C ASN A 16 25.77 -15.03 -21.68
N PRO A 17 26.47 -16.02 -22.25
CA PRO A 17 25.89 -17.35 -22.49
C PRO A 17 25.52 -18.07 -21.18
N ASN A 18 26.02 -17.60 -20.04
CA ASN A 18 25.69 -18.10 -18.70
C ASN A 18 24.57 -17.29 -18.02
N TYR A 19 23.94 -16.33 -18.71
CA TYR A 19 22.79 -15.62 -18.15
C TYR A 19 21.60 -16.58 -18.06
N GLN A 20 21.17 -16.87 -16.83
CA GLN A 20 20.07 -17.81 -16.58
C GLN A 20 18.70 -17.11 -16.46
N GLY A 21 18.58 -15.90 -17.00
CA GLY A 21 17.40 -15.05 -16.79
C GLY A 21 17.48 -14.27 -15.49
N GLU A 22 16.44 -13.49 -15.22
CA GLU A 22 16.26 -12.86 -13.91
C GLU A 22 16.11 -13.96 -12.86
N TRP A 23 16.77 -13.77 -11.72
CA TRP A 23 16.62 -14.70 -10.60
C TRP A 23 15.18 -14.65 -10.10
N ILE A 24 14.51 -15.80 -10.07
CA ILE A 24 13.17 -15.96 -9.53
C ILE A 24 13.27 -16.71 -8.20
N HIS A 25 12.74 -16.11 -7.13
CA HIS A 25 12.63 -16.79 -5.84
C HIS A 25 11.53 -17.87 -5.92
N SER A 26 11.81 -19.07 -5.42
CA SER A 26 10.77 -20.10 -5.31
C SER A 26 9.71 -19.67 -4.30
N GLU A 27 8.44 -19.73 -4.71
CA GLU A 27 7.34 -19.58 -3.77
C GLU A 27 7.27 -20.84 -2.89
N ILE A 28 7.43 -20.65 -1.59
CA ILE A 28 7.34 -21.70 -0.56
C ILE A 28 6.17 -21.34 0.33
N ASP A 29 5.23 -22.28 0.51
CA ASP A 29 4.10 -22.10 1.42
C ASP A 29 4.59 -21.74 2.82
N ASN A 30 4.03 -20.68 3.40
CA ASN A 30 4.37 -20.27 4.75
C ASN A 30 3.63 -21.15 5.78
N PRO A 31 4.31 -22.07 6.49
CA PRO A 31 3.65 -22.96 7.46
C PRO A 31 3.09 -22.20 8.68
N LYS A 32 3.45 -20.93 8.86
CA LYS A 32 2.93 -20.06 9.92
C LYS A 32 1.68 -19.29 9.51
N TYR A 33 1.27 -19.34 8.24
CA TYR A 33 0.07 -18.65 7.79
C TYR A 33 -1.17 -19.23 8.49
N LYS A 34 -2.03 -18.34 8.98
CA LYS A 34 -3.33 -18.68 9.55
C LYS A 34 -4.34 -17.68 9.04
N LEU A 35 -5.48 -18.19 8.58
CA LEU A 35 -6.62 -17.36 8.24
C LEU A 35 -7.28 -16.89 9.55
N ASP A 36 -7.46 -15.58 9.68
CA ASP A 36 -8.17 -14.97 10.80
C ASP A 36 -9.40 -14.22 10.27
N THR A 37 -10.58 -14.75 10.57
CA THR A 37 -11.87 -14.15 10.18
C THR A 37 -12.29 -12.98 11.07
N THR A 38 -11.57 -12.74 12.18
CA THR A 38 -11.87 -11.71 13.18
C THR A 38 -10.99 -10.47 13.03
N ILE A 39 -10.12 -10.42 12.02
CA ILE A 39 -9.18 -9.31 11.81
C ILE A 39 -9.84 -7.92 11.70
N CYS A 40 -11.11 -7.87 11.28
CA CYS A 40 -11.90 -6.63 11.20
C CYS A 40 -12.85 -6.42 12.40
N HIS A 41 -12.82 -7.28 13.41
CA HIS A 41 -13.70 -7.20 14.57
C HIS A 41 -12.98 -6.56 15.76
N TYR A 42 -13.49 -5.41 16.22
CA TYR A 42 -13.03 -4.75 17.43
C TYR A 42 -14.17 -4.66 18.43
N TYR A 43 -13.92 -5.11 19.67
CA TYR A 43 -14.95 -5.16 20.70
C TYR A 43 -15.40 -3.79 21.20
N ASN A 44 -14.52 -2.79 21.16
CA ASN A 44 -14.80 -1.46 21.66
C ASN A 44 -13.97 -0.41 20.91
N ILE A 45 -14.64 0.62 20.40
CA ILE A 45 -14.04 1.82 19.84
C ILE A 45 -14.59 2.99 20.64
N SER A 46 -13.77 3.60 21.50
CA SER A 46 -14.20 4.62 22.47
C SER A 46 -13.59 6.00 22.24
N VAL A 47 -12.48 6.08 21.50
CA VAL A 47 -11.70 7.30 21.32
C VAL A 47 -11.37 7.47 19.84
N LEU A 48 -11.58 8.68 19.34
CA LEU A 48 -11.02 9.17 18.09
C LEU A 48 -9.88 10.13 18.42
N ASP A 49 -8.66 9.82 17.97
CA ASP A 49 -7.49 10.69 18.07
C ASP A 49 -7.01 11.09 16.67
N LEU A 50 -6.54 12.33 16.53
CA LEU A 50 -6.01 12.88 15.28
C LEU A 50 -4.55 13.28 15.49
N SER A 51 -3.66 12.32 15.25
CA SER A 51 -2.21 12.56 15.28
C SER A 51 -1.66 12.64 13.86
N LEU A 52 -1.45 13.86 13.37
CA LEU A 52 -1.06 14.15 11.98
C LEU A 52 0.19 15.02 11.94
N TRP A 53 1.04 14.80 10.93
CA TRP A 53 2.13 15.69 10.59
C TRP A 53 1.69 16.70 9.51
N GLN A 54 1.97 17.99 9.71
CA GLN A 54 1.60 19.04 8.78
C GLN A 54 2.76 19.99 8.50
N VAL A 55 3.10 20.18 7.22
CA VAL A 55 4.17 21.11 6.77
C VAL A 55 3.64 22.52 6.57
N LYS A 56 2.44 22.68 6.01
CA LYS A 56 1.75 23.96 5.83
C LYS A 56 0.34 23.87 6.39
N SER A 57 -0.11 24.91 7.10
CA SER A 57 -1.45 25.01 7.68
C SER A 57 -2.55 25.11 6.61
N GLY A 58 -3.81 24.91 7.01
CA GLY A 58 -4.99 25.12 6.16
C GLY A 58 -5.98 23.95 6.09
N SER A 59 -5.60 22.79 6.63
CA SER A 59 -6.50 21.64 6.74
C SER A 59 -7.61 21.92 7.75
N ILE A 60 -8.85 21.75 7.34
CA ILE A 60 -10.05 21.82 8.19
C ILE A 60 -10.78 20.49 8.06
N PHE A 61 -11.02 19.83 9.19
CA PHE A 61 -11.83 18.62 9.28
C PHE A 61 -13.16 18.95 9.94
N ASP A 62 -14.24 18.39 9.40
CA ASP A 62 -15.59 18.60 9.91
C ASP A 62 -16.42 17.32 9.66
N ASN A 63 -17.57 17.20 10.35
CA ASN A 63 -18.58 16.16 10.15
C ASN A 63 -18.06 14.71 10.35
N PHE A 64 -17.40 14.42 11.46
CA PHE A 64 -17.03 13.04 11.80
C PHE A 64 -18.27 12.19 12.10
N LEU A 65 -18.45 11.08 11.37
CA LEU A 65 -19.55 10.13 11.55
C LEU A 65 -19.00 8.72 11.80
N PHE A 66 -19.53 8.06 12.83
CA PHE A 66 -19.30 6.64 13.11
C PHE A 66 -20.64 5.93 13.12
N THR A 67 -20.79 4.93 12.26
CA THR A 67 -22.02 4.14 12.15
C THR A 67 -21.70 2.75 11.60
N ASN A 68 -22.58 1.79 11.87
CA ASN A 68 -22.59 0.46 11.26
C ASN A 68 -23.66 0.34 10.16
N ASP A 69 -24.31 1.44 9.81
CA ASP A 69 -25.35 1.54 8.78
C ASP A 69 -24.82 2.29 7.55
N GLU A 70 -24.70 1.55 6.44
CA GLU A 70 -24.20 2.07 5.16
C GLU A 70 -25.16 3.07 4.51
N GLU A 71 -26.47 2.83 4.57
CA GLU A 71 -27.47 3.71 3.97
C GLU A 71 -27.50 5.05 4.70
N PHE A 72 -27.46 5.00 6.04
CA PHE A 72 -27.38 6.21 6.85
C PHE A 72 -26.07 6.99 6.62
N ALA A 73 -24.94 6.29 6.52
CA ALA A 73 -23.65 6.93 6.21
C ALA A 73 -23.70 7.68 4.87
N LYS A 74 -24.34 7.08 3.86
CA LYS A 74 -24.55 7.69 2.55
C LYS A 74 -25.48 8.89 2.63
N GLU A 75 -26.61 8.78 3.31
CA GLU A 75 -27.55 9.89 3.47
C GLU A 75 -26.89 11.11 4.14
N VAL A 76 -26.14 10.88 5.22
CA VAL A 76 -25.39 11.95 5.92
C VAL A 76 -24.37 12.56 4.97
N GLY A 77 -23.54 11.74 4.32
CA GLY A 77 -22.52 12.19 3.37
C GLY A 77 -23.09 13.07 2.26
N ASN A 78 -24.24 12.67 1.71
CA ASN A 78 -24.94 13.42 0.68
C ASN A 78 -25.43 14.79 1.18
N LYS A 79 -26.03 14.84 2.38
CA LYS A 79 -26.52 16.09 2.97
C LYS A 79 -25.40 17.09 3.29
N THR A 80 -24.22 16.60 3.68
CA THR A 80 -23.13 17.45 4.16
C THR A 80 -22.13 17.86 3.08
N TRP A 81 -21.92 17.03 2.03
CA TRP A 81 -20.88 17.32 1.00
C TRP A 81 -21.37 17.37 -0.45
N GLU A 82 -22.53 16.80 -0.83
CA GLU A 82 -22.98 16.89 -2.23
C GLU A 82 -23.49 18.29 -2.61
N ILE A 83 -23.95 19.07 -1.62
CA ILE A 83 -24.36 20.45 -1.82
C ILE A 83 -23.27 21.35 -1.22
N ARG A 84 -22.23 21.65 -1.99
CA ARG A 84 -21.22 22.62 -1.59
C ARG A 84 -20.79 23.51 -2.75
#